data_AF-A0A421FD03-F1
#
_entry.id   AF-A0A421FD03-F1
#
_cell.length_a   1.000
_cell.length_b   1.000
_cell.length_c   1.000
_cell.angle_alpha   90.00
_cell.angle_beta   90.00
_cell.angle_gamma   90.00
#
_symmetry.space_group_name_H-M   'P 1'
#
loop_
_entity.id
_entity.type
_entity.pdbx_description
1 polymer ?
#
loop_
_entity_poly.entity_id
_entity_poly.type
_entity_poly.pdbx_seq_one_letter_code
_entity_poly.pdbx_strand_id
1 'polypeptide(L)'
;MPHQVLNYHDVQLYDSDVALFSSQQWLNDNAINFYLQYLAQTRCLSDVLLMDPSVVSCLLHQCEEEDEYADLAGGLALKDKQLCLIPVSDNEALGGQSSHWSLLLFQDGHFRHFDSSGGHNKHSARRIAQAFEVLLRAVDRHDGDGAAEQVDDVEDAPQQQNGYDCGIPEGELVCNPRKTFLYETDKPWATAGDCFCTWHCPWLDKTISFGICMDINPDDFQAPFSAYEFGSHVLEHKSDLVLFACAWNDFEPHDVPPYKTLSYWAQRLSPVIDALSSGAYPKANCHFLCSNRIGSENGTFFVGASCALSLKEPAVVAHAGRRTEELLRVEIPDHERVATEEQ
;
A
#
# COMPACT_ATOMS: atom_id res chain seq x y z
N MET A 1 26.51 -0.13 -13.23
CA MET A 1 25.70 1.09 -13.42
C MET A 1 24.44 0.90 -12.61
N PRO A 2 24.03 1.86 -11.76
CA PRO A 2 22.73 1.76 -11.09
C PRO A 2 21.64 1.67 -12.16
N HIS A 3 20.78 0.67 -12.05
CA HIS A 3 19.66 0.45 -12.95
C HIS A 3 18.40 0.96 -12.27
N GLN A 4 17.68 1.86 -12.94
CA GLN A 4 16.44 2.44 -12.45
C GLN A 4 15.32 1.42 -12.61
N VAL A 5 14.65 1.08 -11.51
CA VAL A 5 13.54 0.12 -11.47
C VAL A 5 12.21 0.85 -11.61
N LEU A 6 12.07 1.99 -10.92
CA LEU A 6 10.83 2.74 -10.87
C LEU A 6 11.08 4.24 -10.97
N ASN A 7 10.19 4.91 -11.69
CA ASN A 7 10.02 6.35 -11.65
C ASN A 7 8.55 6.63 -11.29
N TYR A 8 8.30 7.14 -10.10
CA TYR A 8 6.96 7.38 -9.57
C TYR A 8 6.89 8.80 -9.00
N HIS A 9 6.31 9.72 -9.78
CA HIS A 9 6.29 11.15 -9.47
C HIS A 9 7.70 11.68 -9.18
N ASP A 10 7.95 12.18 -7.97
CA ASP A 10 9.22 12.75 -7.56
C ASP A 10 10.20 11.71 -7.02
N VAL A 11 9.83 10.42 -7.05
CA VAL A 11 10.65 9.33 -6.51
C VAL A 11 11.23 8.45 -7.61
N GLN A 12 12.54 8.24 -7.54
CA GLN A 12 13.26 7.31 -8.40
C GLN A 12 13.84 6.19 -7.53
N LEU A 13 13.44 4.95 -7.83
CA LEU A 13 14.03 3.77 -7.19
C LEU A 13 14.96 3.07 -8.15
N TYR A 14 16.14 2.73 -7.66
CA TYR A 14 17.12 1.88 -8.32
C TYR A 14 17.10 0.47 -7.74
N ASP A 15 17.76 -0.48 -8.41
CA ASP A 15 17.87 -1.87 -7.92
C ASP A 15 18.34 -1.94 -6.46
N SER A 16 19.24 -1.03 -6.05
CA SER A 16 19.74 -0.95 -4.68
C SER A 16 18.68 -0.57 -3.66
N ASP A 17 17.73 0.30 -4.03
CA ASP A 17 16.65 0.73 -3.14
C ASP A 17 15.60 -0.38 -3.01
N VAL A 18 15.25 -1.01 -4.14
CA VAL A 18 14.26 -2.10 -4.18
C VAL A 18 14.77 -3.34 -3.42
N ALA A 19 16.08 -3.60 -3.46
CA ALA A 19 16.69 -4.69 -2.70
C ALA A 19 16.49 -4.56 -1.18
N LEU A 20 16.32 -3.35 -0.64
CA LEU A 20 16.11 -3.12 0.80
C LEU A 20 14.78 -3.73 1.28
N PHE A 21 13.74 -3.76 0.44
CA PHE A 21 12.44 -4.33 0.81
C PHE A 21 12.43 -5.86 0.93
N SER A 22 13.44 -6.52 0.36
CA SER A 22 13.54 -7.99 0.33
C SER A 22 14.72 -8.52 1.14
N SER A 23 15.53 -7.62 1.68
CA SER A 23 16.64 -7.93 2.57
C SER A 23 16.30 -7.44 3.97
N GLN A 24 16.80 -8.11 5.00
CA GLN A 24 16.64 -7.70 6.40
C GLN A 24 17.53 -6.47 6.69
N GLN A 25 17.34 -5.40 5.92
CA GLN A 25 18.13 -4.18 5.89
C GLN A 25 17.23 -2.96 6.13
N TRP A 26 17.83 -1.86 6.56
CA TRP A 26 17.12 -0.61 6.73
C TRP A 26 16.66 -0.04 5.40
N LEU A 27 15.42 0.43 5.37
CA LEU A 27 14.95 1.29 4.29
C LEU A 27 15.75 2.60 4.31
N ASN A 28 16.06 3.11 3.13
CA ASN A 28 16.70 4.41 2.96
C ASN A 28 15.65 5.48 2.66
N ASP A 29 16.13 6.72 2.54
CA ASP A 29 15.33 7.91 2.23
C ASP A 29 14.44 7.69 1.02
N ASN A 30 14.98 7.13 -0.08
CA ASN A 30 14.23 6.88 -1.31
C ASN A 30 13.09 5.87 -1.10
N ALA A 31 13.35 4.79 -0.37
CA ALA A 31 12.35 3.75 -0.08
C ALA A 31 11.20 4.29 0.80
N ILE A 32 11.54 5.10 1.82
CA ILE A 32 10.54 5.75 2.68
C ILE A 32 9.74 6.78 1.88
N ASN A 33 10.43 7.64 1.11
CA ASN A 33 9.78 8.64 0.27
C ASN A 33 8.85 8.02 -0.77
N PHE A 34 9.24 6.89 -1.37
CA PHE A 34 8.37 6.14 -2.28
C PHE A 34 7.04 5.78 -1.61
N TYR A 35 7.07 5.24 -0.40
CA TYR A 35 5.84 4.88 0.30
C TYR A 35 4.99 6.10 0.66
N LEU A 36 5.61 7.17 1.15
CA LEU A 36 4.90 8.42 1.45
C LEU A 36 4.24 9.03 0.21
N GLN A 37 4.95 9.06 -0.91
CA GLN A 37 4.39 9.52 -2.18
C GLN A 37 3.30 8.59 -2.69
N TYR A 38 3.48 7.28 -2.58
CA TYR A 38 2.43 6.32 -2.91
C TYR A 38 1.15 6.59 -2.10
N LEU A 39 1.26 6.83 -0.79
CA LEU A 39 0.12 7.19 0.06
C LEU A 39 -0.52 8.53 -0.35
N ALA A 40 0.29 9.57 -0.58
CA ALA A 40 -0.21 10.89 -0.98
C ALA A 40 -1.06 10.81 -2.25
N GLN A 41 -0.58 10.09 -3.26
CA GLN A 41 -1.25 9.95 -4.55
C GLN A 41 -2.48 9.04 -4.49
N THR A 42 -2.42 7.95 -3.72
CA THR A 42 -3.52 6.96 -3.67
C THR A 42 -4.65 7.33 -2.72
N ARG A 43 -4.37 8.14 -1.70
CA ARG A 43 -5.36 8.55 -0.68
C ARG A 43 -5.88 9.97 -0.89
N CYS A 44 -5.36 10.72 -1.87
CA CYS A 44 -5.76 12.09 -2.21
C CYS A 44 -5.77 13.03 -0.99
N LEU A 45 -4.69 13.02 -0.20
CA LEU A 45 -4.63 13.71 1.09
C LEU A 45 -4.20 15.18 0.92
N SER A 46 -5.11 16.07 0.50
CA SER A 46 -4.75 17.48 0.24
C SER A 46 -4.38 18.29 1.49
N ASP A 47 -4.90 17.89 2.64
CA ASP A 47 -4.74 18.53 3.96
C ASP A 47 -3.72 17.81 4.86
N VAL A 48 -3.09 16.74 4.37
CA VAL A 48 -2.03 16.01 5.08
C VAL A 48 -0.69 16.24 4.39
N LEU A 49 0.32 16.62 5.16
CA LEU A 49 1.70 16.67 4.68
C LEU A 49 2.38 15.34 5.02
N LEU A 50 2.85 14.64 3.99
CA LEU A 50 3.80 13.54 4.13
C LEU A 50 5.16 14.07 3.71
N MET A 51 6.00 14.42 4.68
CA MET A 51 7.25 15.13 4.42
C MET A 51 8.32 14.15 3.88
N ASP A 52 8.95 14.51 2.77
CA ASP A 52 10.06 13.75 2.19
C ASP A 52 11.27 13.77 3.15
N PRO A 53 11.92 12.62 3.45
CA PRO A 53 13.12 12.57 4.27
C PRO A 53 14.24 13.54 3.84
N SER A 54 14.41 13.76 2.53
CA SER A 54 15.38 14.71 1.98
C SER A 54 15.02 16.17 2.29
N VAL A 55 13.73 16.50 2.37
CA VAL A 55 13.24 17.81 2.79
C VAL A 55 13.46 18.01 4.29
N VAL A 56 13.30 16.96 5.11
CA VAL A 56 13.66 17.01 6.55
C VAL A 56 15.15 17.26 6.72
N SER A 57 15.99 16.56 5.93
CA SER A 57 17.44 16.78 5.93
C SER A 57 17.81 18.21 5.47
N CYS A 58 17.13 18.75 4.46
CA CYS A 58 17.27 20.14 4.03
C CYS A 58 16.94 21.12 5.17
N LEU A 59 15.78 20.94 5.81
CA LEU A 59 15.34 21.74 6.96
C LEU A 59 16.38 21.77 8.09
N LEU A 60 16.99 20.62 8.41
CA LEU A 60 17.90 20.48 9.54
C LEU A 60 19.33 20.99 9.29
N HIS A 61 19.76 21.07 8.03
CA HIS A 61 21.17 21.25 7.71
C HIS A 61 21.48 22.31 6.65
N GLN A 62 20.46 22.81 5.96
CA GLN A 62 20.63 23.80 4.90
C GLN A 62 19.83 25.09 5.15
N CYS A 63 18.82 25.08 6.03
CA CYS A 63 18.09 26.29 6.41
C CYS A 63 18.74 27.01 7.60
N GLU A 64 19.32 28.17 7.34
CA GLU A 64 19.94 29.07 8.32
C GLU A 64 19.23 30.43 8.40
N GLU A 65 18.66 30.91 7.28
CA GLU A 65 18.06 32.24 7.16
C GLU A 65 16.52 32.20 6.99
N GLU A 66 15.83 33.26 7.42
CA GLU A 66 14.35 33.33 7.47
C GLU A 66 13.68 33.14 6.10
N ASP A 67 14.32 33.61 5.02
CA ASP A 67 13.84 33.44 3.65
C ASP A 67 13.95 31.99 3.17
N GLU A 68 14.98 31.25 3.56
CA GLU A 68 15.12 29.82 3.25
C GLU A 68 14.00 28.99 3.91
N TYR A 69 13.66 29.29 5.16
CA TYR A 69 12.51 28.68 5.83
C TYR A 69 11.19 29.06 5.13
N ALA A 70 11.02 30.32 4.73
CA ALA A 70 9.80 30.77 4.05
C ALA A 70 9.62 30.09 2.69
N ASP A 71 10.69 29.96 1.91
CA ASP A 71 10.68 29.28 0.61
C ASP A 71 10.33 27.78 0.77
N LEU A 72 10.96 27.10 1.73
CA LEU A 72 10.69 25.69 2.02
C LEU A 72 9.24 25.48 2.47
N ALA A 73 8.75 26.30 3.40
CA ALA A 73 7.39 26.22 3.91
C ALA A 73 6.34 26.52 2.83
N GLY A 74 6.65 27.46 1.93
CA GLY A 74 5.84 27.79 0.76
C GLY A 74 5.71 26.61 -0.20
N GLY A 75 6.82 25.92 -0.49
CA GLY A 75 6.83 24.71 -1.31
C GLY A 75 6.00 23.55 -0.73
N LEU A 76 5.91 23.46 0.60
CA LEU A 76 5.12 22.45 1.31
C LEU A 76 3.64 22.81 1.46
N ALA A 77 3.23 24.01 1.05
CA ALA A 77 1.87 24.55 1.23
C ALA A 77 1.38 24.38 2.68
N LEU A 78 2.25 24.68 3.65
CA LEU A 78 2.09 24.30 5.06
C LEU A 78 0.89 24.99 5.76
N LYS A 79 0.45 26.14 5.23
CA LYS A 79 -0.78 26.84 5.69
C LYS A 79 -2.04 26.01 5.52
N ASP A 80 -2.07 25.12 4.54
CA ASP A 80 -3.25 24.33 4.17
C ASP A 80 -3.25 22.94 4.82
N LYS A 81 -2.28 22.64 5.69
CA LYS A 81 -2.04 21.29 6.24
C LYS A 81 -2.50 21.21 7.69
N GLN A 82 -3.43 20.30 7.97
CA GLN A 82 -3.96 20.03 9.32
C GLN A 82 -3.14 18.95 10.05
N LEU A 83 -2.55 18.03 9.29
CA LEU A 83 -1.76 16.92 9.82
C LEU A 83 -0.44 16.85 9.07
N CYS A 84 0.68 16.78 9.80
CA CYS A 84 2.01 16.64 9.20
C CYS A 84 2.69 15.39 9.76
N LEU A 85 3.07 14.47 8.87
CA LEU A 85 3.86 13.29 9.16
C LEU A 85 5.29 13.54 8.68
N ILE A 86 6.23 13.51 9.62
CA ILE A 86 7.60 13.93 9.41
C ILE A 86 8.51 12.75 9.77
N PRO A 87 9.18 12.12 8.80
CA PRO A 87 10.15 11.07 9.07
C PRO A 87 11.28 11.61 9.96
N VAL A 88 11.61 10.86 10.99
CA VAL A 88 12.69 11.18 11.91
C VAL A 88 13.85 10.23 11.67
N SER A 89 15.02 10.79 11.44
CA SER A 89 16.29 10.08 11.37
C SER A 89 17.21 10.60 12.48
N ASP A 90 18.03 9.72 13.04
CA ASP A 90 19.16 10.06 13.92
C ASP A 90 20.40 10.59 13.19
N ASN A 91 20.33 10.83 11.87
CA ASN A 91 21.44 11.40 11.13
C ASN A 91 21.71 12.86 11.58
N GLU A 92 22.94 13.12 12.04
CA GLU A 92 23.34 14.43 12.56
C GLU A 92 24.04 15.33 11.52
N ALA A 93 24.35 14.83 10.31
CA ALA A 93 25.12 15.58 9.32
C ALA A 93 24.65 15.36 7.86
N LEU A 94 24.92 16.35 7.00
CA LEU A 94 24.74 16.22 5.54
C LEU A 94 25.61 15.07 5.01
N GLY A 95 24.96 14.08 4.37
CA GLY A 95 25.64 12.88 3.88
C GLY A 95 26.10 11.92 4.98
N GLY A 96 25.68 12.12 6.22
CA GLY A 96 25.88 11.18 7.32
C GLY A 96 25.03 9.91 7.16
N GLN A 97 25.23 8.97 8.08
CA GLN A 97 24.49 7.71 8.11
C GLN A 97 23.47 7.76 9.23
N SER A 98 22.24 7.33 8.93
CA SER A 98 21.21 7.07 9.94
C SER A 98 21.32 5.62 10.42
N SER A 99 21.04 5.40 11.71
CA SER A 99 20.90 4.08 12.30
C SER A 99 19.48 3.71 12.70
N HIS A 100 18.56 4.68 12.72
CA HIS A 100 17.18 4.43 13.13
C HIS A 100 16.19 5.43 12.52
N TRP A 101 15.06 4.92 12.04
CA TRP A 101 13.92 5.71 11.61
C TRP A 101 12.82 5.70 12.67
N SER A 102 12.15 6.83 12.81
CA SER A 102 10.91 6.94 13.59
C SER A 102 10.00 7.99 12.94
N LEU A 103 8.84 8.28 13.54
CA LEU A 103 7.87 9.20 12.96
C LEU A 103 7.49 10.29 13.96
N LEU A 104 7.56 11.55 13.51
CA LEU A 104 7.04 12.70 14.23
C LEU A 104 5.74 13.15 13.56
N LEU A 105 4.70 13.29 14.37
CA LEU A 105 3.39 13.75 13.95
C LEU A 105 3.12 15.13 14.56
N PHE A 106 2.78 16.11 13.72
CA PHE A 106 2.26 17.40 14.16
C PHE A 106 0.79 17.52 13.79
N GLN A 107 -0.07 17.78 14.78
CA GLN A 107 -1.50 17.99 14.59
C GLN A 107 -2.05 18.85 15.73
N ASP A 108 -2.92 19.81 15.40
CA ASP A 108 -3.64 20.66 16.37
C ASP A 108 -2.71 21.36 17.39
N GLY A 109 -1.52 21.78 16.95
CA GLY A 109 -0.54 22.44 17.82
C GLY A 109 0.32 21.51 18.68
N HIS A 110 0.19 20.19 18.52
CA HIS A 110 0.88 19.19 19.34
C HIS A 110 1.80 18.29 18.51
N PHE A 111 2.96 17.97 19.07
CA PHE A 111 3.90 16.98 18.53
C PHE A 111 3.76 15.66 19.26
N ARG A 112 3.57 14.57 18.49
CA ARG A 112 3.59 13.19 18.98
C ARG A 112 4.68 12.41 18.26
N HIS A 113 5.52 11.69 19.01
CA HIS A 113 6.62 10.91 18.47
C HIS A 113 6.34 9.41 18.62
N PHE A 114 6.33 8.72 17.49
CA PHE A 114 6.15 7.27 17.39
C PHE A 114 7.50 6.64 17.07
N ASP A 115 7.98 5.79 17.96
CA ASP A 115 9.28 5.16 17.85
C ASP A 115 9.19 3.68 18.19
N SER A 116 9.57 2.84 17.23
CA SER A 116 9.54 1.39 17.35
C SER A 116 10.68 0.81 18.18
N SER A 117 11.62 1.62 18.67
CA SER A 117 12.83 1.20 19.40
C SER A 117 12.98 1.96 20.73
N GLY A 118 11.97 1.88 21.59
CA GLY A 118 12.05 2.37 22.97
C GLY A 118 12.36 3.87 23.10
N GLY A 119 12.03 4.68 22.09
CA GLY A 119 12.33 6.11 22.06
C GLY A 119 13.80 6.45 21.75
N HIS A 120 14.48 5.63 20.96
CA HIS A 120 15.83 5.89 20.44
C HIS A 120 15.96 7.31 19.86
N ASN A 121 14.99 7.72 19.05
CA ASN A 121 14.99 8.98 18.31
C ASN A 121 14.42 10.17 19.10
N LYS A 122 14.23 10.07 20.43
CA LYS A 122 13.71 11.17 21.27
C LYS A 122 14.44 12.50 21.06
N HIS A 123 15.76 12.48 20.95
CA HIS A 123 16.55 13.69 20.72
C HIS A 123 16.33 14.25 19.31
N SER A 124 16.41 13.38 18.30
CA SER A 124 16.21 13.71 16.90
C SER A 124 14.81 14.28 16.63
N ALA A 125 13.78 13.67 17.24
CA ALA A 125 12.39 14.12 17.15
C ALA A 125 12.22 15.54 17.72
N ARG A 126 12.80 15.84 18.89
CA ARG A 126 12.78 17.20 19.45
C ARG A 126 13.51 18.21 18.57
N ARG A 127 14.67 17.85 18.03
CA ARG A 127 15.43 18.70 17.12
C ARG A 127 14.62 19.02 15.85
N ILE A 128 13.97 18.02 15.26
CA ILE A 128 13.09 18.22 14.10
C ILE A 128 11.88 19.07 14.48
N ALA A 129 11.26 18.83 15.64
CA ALA A 129 10.14 19.64 16.11
C ALA A 129 10.52 21.13 16.25
N GLN A 130 11.71 21.43 16.79
CA GLN A 130 12.22 22.79 16.92
C GLN A 130 12.40 23.47 15.55
N ALA A 131 13.01 22.78 14.59
CA ALA A 131 13.19 23.31 13.24
C ALA A 131 11.84 23.47 12.51
N PHE A 132 10.92 22.52 12.71
CA PHE A 132 9.58 22.58 12.13
C PHE A 132 8.76 23.73 12.72
N GLU A 133 8.90 24.04 14.00
CA GLU A 133 8.27 25.22 14.63
C GLU A 133 8.74 26.54 14.00
N VAL A 134 10.04 26.65 13.65
CA VAL A 134 10.56 27.79 12.89
C VAL A 134 9.92 27.85 11.49
N LEU A 135 9.78 26.70 10.83
CA LEU A 135 9.13 26.57 9.52
C LEU A 135 7.66 27.01 9.57
N LEU A 136 6.93 26.71 10.66
CA LEU A 136 5.56 27.17 10.89
C LEU A 136 5.47 28.69 11.01
N ARG A 137 6.38 29.30 11.79
CA ARG A 137 6.43 30.76 11.96
C ARG A 137 6.74 31.48 10.66
N ALA A 138 7.59 30.91 9.80
CA ALA A 138 7.92 31.49 8.49
C ALA A 138 6.68 31.67 7.58
N VAL A 139 5.60 30.94 7.85
CA VAL A 139 4.30 31.08 7.18
C VAL A 139 3.20 31.64 8.09
N ASP A 140 3.55 32.40 9.13
CA ASP A 140 2.60 33.04 10.06
C ASP A 140 1.64 32.03 10.71
N ARG A 141 2.09 30.78 10.91
CA ARG A 141 1.37 29.73 11.63
C ARG A 141 1.96 29.57 13.03
N HIS A 142 1.17 29.91 14.04
CA HIS A 142 1.59 30.00 15.44
C HIS A 142 0.93 28.94 16.34
N ASP A 143 0.22 27.99 15.75
CA ASP A 143 -0.47 26.90 16.47
C ASP A 143 0.49 25.97 17.22
N GLY A 144 1.73 25.85 16.74
CA GLY A 144 2.79 25.05 17.36
C GLY A 144 3.77 25.80 18.25
N ASP A 145 3.53 27.08 18.60
CA ASP A 145 4.50 27.87 19.37
C ASP A 145 4.78 27.27 20.75
N GLY A 146 6.04 26.90 20.99
CA GLY A 146 6.50 26.23 22.21
C GLY A 146 6.19 24.73 22.27
N ALA A 147 5.56 24.16 21.24
CA ALA A 147 5.20 22.75 21.20
C ALA A 147 6.42 21.84 21.12
N ALA A 148 7.54 22.30 20.54
CA ALA A 148 8.76 21.50 20.46
C ALA A 148 9.40 21.19 21.84
N GLU A 149 9.07 21.96 22.88
CA GLU A 149 9.49 21.69 24.27
C GLU A 149 8.72 20.50 24.88
N GLN A 150 7.58 20.13 24.29
CA GLN A 150 6.67 19.09 24.76
C GLN A 150 6.31 18.12 23.63
N VAL A 151 7.34 17.44 23.10
CA VAL A 151 7.11 16.30 22.20
C VAL A 151 6.69 15.09 23.04
N ASP A 152 5.45 14.66 22.86
CA ASP A 152 4.86 13.52 23.54
C ASP A 152 5.32 12.21 22.88
N ASP A 153 6.13 11.41 23.57
CA ASP A 153 6.43 10.06 23.13
C ASP A 153 5.20 9.16 23.33
N VAL A 154 4.77 8.48 22.27
CA VAL A 154 3.60 7.62 22.30
C VAL A 154 3.97 6.28 22.97
N GLU A 155 3.52 6.07 24.20
CA GLU A 155 3.89 4.91 25.03
C GLU A 155 3.46 3.57 24.41
N ASP A 156 2.36 3.54 23.67
CA ASP A 156 1.79 2.36 23.01
C ASP A 156 2.17 2.24 21.53
N ALA A 157 3.19 2.97 21.07
CA ALA A 157 3.73 2.82 19.73
C ALA A 157 4.21 1.37 19.50
N PRO A 158 3.90 0.72 18.37
CA PRO A 158 4.34 -0.64 18.08
C PRO A 158 5.87 -0.77 18.14
N GLN A 159 6.35 -1.71 18.95
CA GLN A 159 7.78 -1.94 19.14
C GLN A 159 8.29 -3.02 18.18
N GLN A 160 9.37 -2.72 17.46
CA GLN A 160 10.01 -3.67 16.56
C GLN A 160 10.65 -4.81 17.36
N GLN A 161 10.63 -6.02 16.80
CA GLN A 161 11.24 -7.21 17.41
C GLN A 161 12.59 -7.59 16.80
N ASN A 162 13.08 -6.80 15.84
CA ASN A 162 14.34 -7.02 15.15
C ASN A 162 15.13 -5.70 15.01
N GLY A 163 16.30 -5.77 14.39
CA GLY A 163 17.18 -4.62 14.23
C GLY A 163 16.92 -3.76 13.00
N TYR A 164 15.90 -4.03 12.18
CA TYR A 164 15.80 -3.45 10.82
C TYR A 164 14.45 -2.88 10.38
N ASP A 165 13.35 -3.18 11.09
CA ASP A 165 12.00 -2.75 10.67
C ASP A 165 11.63 -1.30 11.01
N CYS A 166 12.54 -0.49 11.57
CA CYS A 166 12.24 0.88 12.01
C CYS A 166 11.73 1.81 10.91
N GLY A 167 12.15 1.59 9.66
CA GLY A 167 11.72 2.37 8.50
C GLY A 167 10.42 1.87 7.85
N ILE A 168 9.85 0.77 8.35
CA ILE A 168 8.61 0.22 7.81
C ILE A 168 7.43 0.83 8.58
N PRO A 169 6.64 1.73 7.96
CA PRO A 169 5.46 2.29 8.62
C PRO A 169 4.49 1.16 8.89
N GLU A 170 4.36 0.78 10.17
CA GLU A 170 3.49 -0.27 10.71
C GLU A 170 3.08 -1.33 9.69
N GLY A 171 4.01 -2.23 9.37
CA GLY A 171 3.74 -3.32 8.46
C GLY A 171 4.80 -4.39 8.56
N GLU A 172 4.52 -5.46 9.28
CA GLU A 172 5.28 -6.70 9.05
C GLU A 172 5.00 -7.16 7.62
N LEU A 173 6.02 -7.57 6.88
CA LEU A 173 5.81 -8.27 5.60
C LEU A 173 5.14 -9.61 5.88
N VAL A 174 3.81 -9.62 5.86
CA VAL A 174 3.03 -10.84 6.11
C VAL A 174 3.15 -11.81 4.94
N CYS A 175 3.20 -11.31 3.71
CA CYS A 175 3.30 -12.13 2.50
C CYS A 175 3.90 -11.37 1.31
N ASN A 176 4.61 -12.10 0.44
CA ASN A 176 5.08 -11.60 -0.85
C ASN A 176 4.68 -12.59 -1.97
N PRO A 177 3.43 -12.52 -2.47
CA PRO A 177 2.93 -13.46 -3.48
C PRO A 177 3.66 -13.25 -4.82
N ARG A 178 4.07 -14.35 -5.44
CA ARG A 178 4.60 -14.36 -6.81
C ARG A 178 3.58 -15.02 -7.73
N LYS A 179 3.45 -14.48 -8.94
CA LYS A 179 2.58 -15.02 -9.99
C LYS A 179 2.96 -16.47 -10.28
N THR A 180 2.01 -17.39 -10.14
CA THR A 180 2.26 -18.83 -10.28
C THR A 180 2.18 -19.24 -11.74
N PHE A 181 1.14 -18.82 -12.45
CA PHE A 181 0.98 -19.07 -13.88
C PHE A 181 1.39 -17.85 -14.67
N LEU A 182 2.46 -17.98 -15.46
CA LEU A 182 3.01 -16.90 -16.26
C LEU A 182 2.25 -16.76 -17.59
N TYR A 183 1.92 -15.53 -17.97
CA TYR A 183 1.42 -15.24 -19.31
C TYR A 183 2.60 -15.13 -20.28
N GLU A 184 2.34 -15.23 -21.59
CA GLU A 184 3.38 -15.17 -22.64
C GLU A 184 4.31 -13.96 -22.50
N THR A 185 3.80 -12.82 -22.05
CA THR A 185 4.61 -11.62 -21.82
C THR A 185 5.58 -11.74 -20.67
N ASP A 186 5.28 -12.58 -19.66
CA ASP A 186 6.06 -12.70 -18.43
C ASP A 186 7.19 -13.72 -18.58
N LYS A 187 6.93 -14.79 -19.36
CA LYS A 187 7.86 -15.93 -19.56
C LYS A 187 9.32 -15.53 -19.88
N PRO A 188 9.60 -14.46 -20.66
CA PRO A 188 10.99 -14.09 -20.98
C PRO A 188 11.79 -13.45 -19.84
N TRP A 189 11.14 -12.91 -18.80
CA TRP A 189 11.81 -12.07 -17.79
C TRP A 189 11.39 -12.34 -16.34
N ALA A 190 10.26 -13.00 -16.10
CA ALA A 190 9.77 -13.32 -14.77
C ALA A 190 10.09 -14.76 -14.38
N THR A 191 10.25 -15.00 -13.08
CA THR A 191 10.29 -16.34 -12.49
C THR A 191 8.94 -16.63 -11.83
N ALA A 192 8.33 -17.77 -12.18
CA ALA A 192 7.08 -18.21 -11.58
C ALA A 192 7.22 -18.45 -10.08
N GLY A 193 6.15 -18.24 -9.32
CA GLY A 193 6.03 -18.70 -7.95
C GLY A 193 5.84 -20.21 -7.88
N ASP A 194 6.27 -20.84 -6.79
CA ASP A 194 6.19 -22.29 -6.61
C ASP A 194 4.74 -22.79 -6.36
N CYS A 195 3.88 -21.92 -5.84
CA CYS A 195 2.47 -22.22 -5.54
C CYS A 195 1.63 -20.94 -5.42
N PHE A 196 0.31 -21.08 -5.41
CA PHE A 196 -0.61 -20.00 -5.08
C PHE A 196 -0.49 -19.60 -3.61
N CYS A 197 -0.65 -18.31 -3.33
CA CYS A 197 -0.42 -17.78 -1.99
C CYS A 197 -1.73 -17.60 -1.22
N THR A 198 -1.73 -17.98 0.06
CA THR A 198 -2.81 -17.67 1.01
C THR A 198 -2.23 -17.46 2.40
N TRP A 199 -2.77 -16.47 3.11
CA TRP A 199 -2.36 -16.15 4.47
C TRP A 199 -3.57 -15.74 5.31
N HIS A 200 -3.40 -15.78 6.62
CA HIS A 200 -4.35 -15.17 7.53
C HIS A 200 -3.89 -13.73 7.83
N CYS A 201 -4.80 -12.78 7.69
CA CYS A 201 -4.59 -11.37 7.97
C CYS A 201 -5.13 -11.04 9.37
N PRO A 202 -4.27 -10.91 10.40
CA PRO A 202 -4.73 -10.88 11.79
C PRO A 202 -5.62 -9.67 12.13
N TRP A 203 -5.33 -8.50 11.55
CA TRP A 203 -6.09 -7.28 11.84
C TRP A 203 -7.47 -7.24 11.19
N LEU A 204 -7.64 -7.94 10.06
CA LEU A 204 -8.95 -8.16 9.43
C LEU A 204 -9.68 -9.36 10.04
N ASP A 205 -8.94 -10.27 10.69
CA ASP A 205 -9.41 -11.61 11.06
C ASP A 205 -9.98 -12.36 9.84
N LYS A 206 -9.23 -12.33 8.72
CA LYS A 206 -9.66 -12.94 7.45
C LYS A 206 -8.53 -13.74 6.81
N THR A 207 -8.87 -14.89 6.25
CA THR A 207 -8.04 -15.67 5.34
C THR A 207 -8.13 -15.09 3.94
N ILE A 208 -6.98 -14.75 3.36
CA ILE A 208 -6.88 -14.07 2.07
C ILE A 208 -6.10 -14.95 1.09
N SER A 209 -6.71 -15.25 -0.05
CA SER A 209 -5.98 -15.79 -1.21
C SER A 209 -5.66 -14.67 -2.18
N PHE A 210 -4.46 -14.69 -2.76
CA PHE A 210 -4.02 -13.69 -3.72
C PHE A 210 -3.65 -14.32 -5.05
N GLY A 211 -4.22 -13.79 -6.13
CA GLY A 211 -3.94 -14.23 -7.49
C GLY A 211 -3.53 -13.06 -8.38
N ILE A 212 -2.66 -13.34 -9.36
CA ILE A 212 -2.17 -12.34 -10.32
C ILE A 212 -2.59 -12.75 -11.72
N CYS A 213 -3.57 -12.05 -12.28
CA CYS A 213 -4.00 -12.13 -13.68
C CYS A 213 -4.12 -13.57 -14.23
N MET A 214 -3.07 -14.11 -14.84
CA MET A 214 -3.06 -15.44 -15.45
C MET A 214 -3.25 -16.58 -14.43
N ASP A 215 -3.02 -16.36 -13.14
CA ASP A 215 -3.26 -17.37 -12.09
C ASP A 215 -4.71 -17.91 -12.10
N ILE A 216 -5.68 -17.11 -12.55
CA ILE A 216 -7.08 -17.53 -12.59
C ILE A 216 -7.39 -18.44 -13.80
N ASN A 217 -6.55 -18.45 -14.82
CA ASN A 217 -6.75 -19.24 -16.04
C ASN A 217 -6.27 -20.69 -15.86
N PRO A 218 -6.66 -21.60 -16.75
CA PRO A 218 -6.02 -22.91 -16.83
C PRO A 218 -4.53 -22.76 -17.13
N ASP A 219 -3.69 -23.62 -16.52
CA ASP A 219 -2.24 -23.58 -16.70
C ASP A 219 -1.86 -23.62 -18.19
N ASP A 220 -1.04 -22.64 -18.58
CA ASP A 220 -0.58 -22.38 -19.95
C ASP A 220 -1.70 -22.33 -21.04
N PHE A 221 -2.95 -22.11 -20.64
CA PHE A 221 -4.15 -22.33 -21.47
C PHE A 221 -4.27 -23.74 -22.07
N GLN A 222 -3.54 -24.72 -21.54
CA GLN A 222 -3.57 -26.12 -21.97
C GLN A 222 -4.34 -27.02 -20.99
N ALA A 223 -4.31 -26.69 -19.70
CA ALA A 223 -5.04 -27.46 -18.70
C ALA A 223 -6.55 -27.43 -18.98
N PRO A 224 -7.31 -28.47 -18.56
CA PRO A 224 -8.75 -28.48 -18.72
C PRO A 224 -9.40 -27.26 -18.09
N PHE A 225 -10.36 -26.63 -18.77
CA PHE A 225 -11.08 -25.48 -18.19
C PHE A 225 -11.77 -25.86 -16.86
N SER A 226 -12.17 -27.10 -16.67
CA SER A 226 -12.77 -27.58 -15.41
C SER A 226 -11.76 -27.81 -14.27
N ALA A 227 -10.46 -27.58 -14.47
CA ALA A 227 -9.44 -27.78 -13.44
C ALA A 227 -9.54 -26.73 -12.33
N TYR A 228 -9.93 -25.50 -12.68
CA TYR A 228 -10.15 -24.39 -11.75
C TYR A 228 -9.03 -24.28 -10.70
N GLU A 229 -7.77 -24.29 -11.11
CA GLU A 229 -6.61 -24.51 -10.24
C GLU A 229 -6.57 -23.50 -9.08
N PHE A 230 -6.64 -22.20 -9.40
CA PHE A 230 -6.72 -21.16 -8.38
C PHE A 230 -8.05 -21.16 -7.62
N GLY A 231 -9.19 -21.40 -8.29
CA GLY A 231 -10.50 -21.49 -7.62
C GLY A 231 -10.58 -22.65 -6.61
N SER A 232 -9.94 -23.77 -6.91
CA SER A 232 -9.82 -24.94 -6.03
C SER A 232 -8.90 -24.65 -4.85
N HIS A 233 -7.80 -23.92 -5.07
CA HIS A 233 -6.94 -23.44 -3.99
C HIS A 233 -7.68 -22.54 -3.01
N VAL A 234 -8.47 -21.58 -3.52
CA VAL A 234 -9.33 -20.70 -2.70
C VAL A 234 -10.36 -21.51 -1.90
N LEU A 235 -10.95 -22.53 -2.51
CA LEU A 235 -11.90 -23.43 -1.84
C LEU A 235 -11.23 -24.23 -0.72
N GLU A 236 -10.07 -24.84 -1.00
CA GLU A 236 -9.30 -25.64 -0.04
C GLU A 236 -8.92 -24.83 1.20
N HIS A 237 -8.50 -23.58 1.01
CA HIS A 237 -8.07 -22.70 2.10
C HIS A 237 -9.23 -21.93 2.75
N LYS A 238 -10.46 -22.09 2.25
CA LYS A 238 -11.67 -21.48 2.82
C LYS A 238 -11.54 -19.96 2.99
N SER A 239 -11.02 -19.29 1.97
CA SER A 239 -10.69 -17.86 2.03
C SER A 239 -11.94 -16.98 2.18
N ASP A 240 -11.85 -15.93 3.00
CA ASP A 240 -12.90 -14.90 3.09
C ASP A 240 -12.82 -13.96 1.89
N LEU A 241 -11.59 -13.65 1.48
CA LEU A 241 -11.30 -12.67 0.44
C LEU A 241 -10.36 -13.29 -0.59
N VAL A 242 -10.65 -13.01 -1.85
CA VAL A 242 -9.74 -13.19 -2.97
C VAL A 242 -9.30 -11.80 -3.41
N LEU A 243 -8.03 -11.48 -3.20
CA LEU A 243 -7.42 -10.28 -3.75
C LEU A 243 -6.79 -10.61 -5.10
N PHE A 244 -7.07 -9.80 -6.11
CA PHE A 244 -6.68 -10.10 -7.48
C PHE A 244 -6.04 -8.89 -8.15
N ALA A 245 -4.73 -8.97 -8.37
CA ALA A 245 -3.98 -7.95 -9.11
C ALA A 245 -3.94 -8.32 -10.60
N CYS A 246 -4.24 -7.36 -11.46
CA CYS A 246 -4.54 -7.71 -12.84
C CYS A 246 -4.01 -6.71 -13.88
N ALA A 247 -3.60 -7.28 -15.01
CA ALA A 247 -3.34 -6.57 -16.27
C ALA A 247 -3.99 -7.37 -17.40
N TRP A 248 -5.32 -7.38 -17.41
CA TRP A 248 -6.12 -8.21 -18.31
C TRP A 248 -6.29 -7.56 -19.67
N ASN A 249 -5.94 -8.31 -20.71
CA ASN A 249 -6.04 -7.86 -22.09
C ASN A 249 -7.49 -7.66 -22.52
N ASP A 250 -7.69 -6.63 -23.32
CA ASP A 250 -8.98 -6.25 -23.85
C ASP A 250 -9.13 -6.66 -25.31
N PHE A 251 -10.02 -7.60 -25.55
CA PHE A 251 -10.36 -8.09 -26.89
C PHE A 251 -11.76 -7.67 -27.33
N GLU A 252 -12.48 -6.91 -26.49
CA GLU A 252 -13.87 -6.52 -26.74
C GLU A 252 -13.95 -5.13 -27.40
N PRO A 253 -14.95 -4.86 -28.26
CA PRO A 253 -15.17 -3.52 -28.83
C PRO A 253 -15.29 -2.44 -27.75
N HIS A 254 -14.91 -1.20 -28.07
CA HIS A 254 -14.76 -0.12 -27.08
C HIS A 254 -16.02 0.17 -26.24
N ASP A 255 -17.22 0.07 -26.82
CA ASP A 255 -18.47 0.52 -26.19
C ASP A 255 -19.19 -0.57 -25.37
N VAL A 256 -18.57 -1.73 -25.19
CA VAL A 256 -19.18 -2.86 -24.48
C VAL A 256 -18.93 -2.75 -22.97
N PRO A 257 -19.94 -2.92 -22.09
CA PRO A 257 -19.72 -3.00 -20.65
C PRO A 257 -18.80 -4.17 -20.25
N PRO A 258 -18.15 -4.13 -19.08
CA PRO A 258 -17.16 -5.14 -18.68
C PRO A 258 -17.74 -6.49 -18.24
N TYR A 259 -19.06 -6.68 -18.30
CA TYR A 259 -19.75 -7.82 -17.69
C TYR A 259 -19.26 -9.19 -18.17
N LYS A 260 -18.79 -9.32 -19.42
CA LYS A 260 -18.21 -10.57 -19.91
C LYS A 260 -16.94 -10.94 -19.15
N THR A 261 -16.04 -9.99 -18.93
CA THR A 261 -14.81 -10.18 -18.16
C THR A 261 -15.12 -10.50 -16.70
N LEU A 262 -16.05 -9.75 -16.09
CA LEU A 262 -16.48 -10.02 -14.71
C LEU A 262 -17.08 -11.42 -14.55
N SER A 263 -17.94 -11.82 -15.51
CA SER A 263 -18.55 -13.16 -15.53
C SER A 263 -17.51 -14.25 -15.71
N TYR A 264 -16.49 -14.00 -16.54
CA TYR A 264 -15.39 -14.94 -16.74
C TYR A 264 -14.60 -15.14 -15.44
N TRP A 265 -14.21 -14.06 -14.75
CA TRP A 265 -13.50 -14.17 -13.47
C TRP A 265 -14.33 -14.90 -12.42
N ALA A 266 -15.64 -14.60 -12.31
CA ALA A 266 -16.55 -15.33 -11.44
C ALA A 266 -16.64 -16.82 -11.81
N GLN A 267 -16.76 -17.15 -13.10
CA GLN A 267 -16.82 -18.53 -13.59
C GLN A 267 -15.56 -19.32 -13.22
N ARG A 268 -14.38 -18.70 -13.24
CA ARG A 268 -13.15 -19.38 -12.83
C ARG A 268 -13.08 -19.68 -11.33
N LEU A 269 -13.95 -19.07 -10.52
CA LEU A 269 -14.14 -19.33 -9.09
C LEU A 269 -15.36 -20.23 -8.81
N SER A 270 -15.87 -20.94 -9.83
CA SER A 270 -17.03 -21.85 -9.68
C SER A 270 -16.92 -22.84 -8.51
N PRO A 271 -15.75 -23.45 -8.19
CA PRO A 271 -15.66 -24.34 -7.02
C PRO A 271 -16.11 -23.69 -5.71
N VAL A 272 -15.79 -22.41 -5.51
CA VAL A 272 -16.18 -21.64 -4.32
C VAL A 272 -17.67 -21.30 -4.37
N ILE A 273 -18.17 -20.87 -5.52
CA ILE A 273 -19.59 -20.55 -5.75
C ILE A 273 -20.49 -21.78 -5.52
N ASP A 274 -20.09 -22.93 -6.04
CA ASP A 274 -20.83 -24.20 -5.91
C ASP A 274 -20.84 -24.67 -4.45
N ALA A 275 -19.70 -24.54 -3.75
CA ALA A 275 -19.60 -24.86 -2.33
C ALA A 275 -20.48 -23.93 -1.47
N LEU A 276 -20.52 -22.62 -1.79
CA LEU A 276 -21.40 -21.66 -1.10
C LEU A 276 -22.87 -21.99 -1.36
N SER A 277 -23.23 -22.29 -2.61
CA SER A 277 -24.61 -22.58 -3.01
C SER A 277 -25.15 -23.88 -2.41
N SER A 278 -24.28 -24.88 -2.21
CA SER A 278 -24.62 -26.15 -1.57
C SER A 278 -24.55 -26.12 -0.04
N GLY A 279 -24.08 -25.01 0.56
CA GLY A 279 -23.83 -24.90 2.01
C GLY A 279 -22.62 -25.71 2.49
N ALA A 280 -21.79 -26.22 1.57
CA ALA A 280 -20.56 -26.94 1.90
C ALA A 280 -19.39 -26.00 2.25
N TYR A 281 -19.48 -24.72 1.87
CA TYR A 281 -18.51 -23.71 2.25
C TYR A 281 -18.71 -23.32 3.73
N PRO A 282 -17.65 -23.30 4.56
CA PRO A 282 -17.80 -23.09 6.00
C PRO A 282 -18.12 -21.65 6.40
N LYS A 283 -18.05 -20.71 5.46
CA LYS A 283 -18.22 -19.28 5.69
C LYS A 283 -19.46 -18.76 5.00
N ALA A 284 -20.03 -17.69 5.53
CA ALA A 284 -21.27 -17.10 5.02
C ALA A 284 -21.15 -16.60 3.58
N ASN A 285 -19.95 -16.15 3.17
CA ASN A 285 -19.62 -15.66 1.84
C ASN A 285 -18.09 -15.72 1.60
N CYS A 286 -17.68 -15.52 0.35
CA CYS A 286 -16.32 -15.19 -0.07
C CYS A 286 -16.40 -14.04 -1.07
N HIS A 287 -15.56 -13.01 -0.96
CA HIS A 287 -15.59 -11.85 -1.85
C HIS A 287 -14.35 -11.80 -2.74
N PHE A 288 -14.54 -11.46 -4.02
CA PHE A 288 -13.46 -11.28 -4.99
C PHE A 288 -13.24 -9.79 -5.26
N LEU A 289 -12.04 -9.29 -4.98
CA LEU A 289 -11.64 -7.90 -5.13
C LEU A 289 -10.53 -7.81 -6.18
N CYS A 290 -10.85 -7.20 -7.31
CA CYS A 290 -9.94 -7.07 -8.44
C CYS A 290 -9.52 -5.62 -8.66
N SER A 291 -8.22 -5.40 -8.74
CA SER A 291 -7.62 -4.18 -9.27
C SER A 291 -6.96 -4.50 -10.60
N ASN A 292 -7.56 -4.02 -11.69
CA ASN A 292 -7.06 -4.22 -13.04
C ASN A 292 -6.72 -2.89 -13.71
N ARG A 293 -5.56 -2.83 -14.37
CA ARG A 293 -5.14 -1.61 -15.08
C ARG A 293 -5.99 -1.33 -16.32
N ILE A 294 -5.99 -0.07 -16.72
CA ILE A 294 -6.52 0.41 -18.00
C ILE A 294 -5.36 0.82 -18.94
N GLY A 295 -5.73 1.36 -20.10
CA GLY A 295 -4.80 1.96 -21.04
C GLY A 295 -4.28 0.97 -22.07
N SER A 296 -3.13 1.28 -22.65
CA SER A 296 -2.51 0.45 -23.68
C SER A 296 -1.00 0.49 -23.61
N GLU A 297 -0.36 -0.60 -23.99
CA GLU A 297 1.09 -0.74 -24.01
C GLU A 297 1.49 -1.60 -25.21
N ASN A 298 2.40 -1.09 -26.05
CA ASN A 298 2.89 -1.80 -27.25
C ASN A 298 1.78 -2.41 -28.14
N GLY A 299 0.66 -1.70 -28.29
CA GLY A 299 -0.49 -2.15 -29.08
C GLY A 299 -1.42 -3.14 -28.38
N THR A 300 -1.13 -3.54 -27.15
CA THR A 300 -2.05 -4.30 -26.28
C THR A 300 -2.91 -3.32 -25.49
N PHE A 301 -4.21 -3.56 -25.43
CA PHE A 301 -5.15 -2.76 -24.63
C PHE A 301 -5.53 -3.52 -23.36
N PHE A 302 -5.74 -2.81 -22.25
CA PHE A 302 -6.18 -3.39 -20.99
C PHE A 302 -7.62 -3.01 -20.68
N VAL A 303 -8.38 -3.98 -20.16
CA VAL A 303 -9.84 -3.89 -20.07
C VAL A 303 -10.32 -3.07 -18.88
N GLY A 304 -9.47 -2.73 -17.91
CA GLY A 304 -9.93 -2.11 -16.65
C GLY A 304 -10.90 -3.03 -15.92
N ALA A 305 -12.08 -2.54 -15.58
CA ALA A 305 -13.10 -3.35 -14.91
C ALA A 305 -12.68 -3.87 -13.53
N SER A 306 -11.83 -3.12 -12.81
CA SER A 306 -11.65 -3.34 -11.37
C SER A 306 -13.01 -3.49 -10.70
N CYS A 307 -13.15 -4.42 -9.76
CA CYS A 307 -14.47 -4.77 -9.22
C CYS A 307 -14.40 -5.40 -7.83
N ALA A 308 -15.56 -5.40 -7.17
CA ALA A 308 -15.85 -6.23 -6.03
C ALA A 308 -17.04 -7.14 -6.36
N LEU A 309 -16.88 -8.43 -6.19
CA LEU A 309 -17.91 -9.44 -6.41
C LEU A 309 -18.21 -10.20 -5.12
N SER A 310 -19.48 -10.47 -4.88
CA SER A 310 -19.93 -11.50 -3.94
C SER A 310 -19.92 -12.84 -4.66
N LEU A 311 -19.34 -13.89 -4.06
CA LEU A 311 -19.39 -15.25 -4.63
C LEU A 311 -20.60 -16.06 -4.12
N LYS A 312 -21.22 -15.66 -3.01
CA LYS A 312 -22.54 -16.14 -2.60
C LYS A 312 -23.59 -15.43 -3.42
N GLU A 313 -24.53 -16.18 -4.01
CA GLU A 313 -25.55 -15.66 -4.93
C GLU A 313 -24.90 -14.68 -5.92
N PRO A 314 -23.99 -15.17 -6.79
CA PRO A 314 -22.97 -14.35 -7.44
C PRO A 314 -23.47 -13.01 -7.96
N ALA A 315 -22.93 -11.93 -7.41
CA ALA A 315 -23.41 -10.57 -7.68
C ALA A 315 -22.23 -9.59 -7.79
N VAL A 316 -22.38 -8.63 -8.69
CA VAL A 316 -21.46 -7.50 -8.79
C VAL A 316 -21.83 -6.48 -7.72
N VAL A 317 -20.94 -6.28 -6.74
CA VAL A 317 -21.15 -5.29 -5.67
C VAL A 317 -20.80 -3.90 -6.19
N ALA A 318 -19.66 -3.77 -6.86
CA ALA A 318 -19.26 -2.57 -7.57
C ALA A 318 -18.27 -2.92 -8.69
N HIS A 319 -18.21 -2.08 -9.73
CA HIS A 319 -17.17 -2.19 -10.74
C HIS A 319 -16.83 -0.82 -11.32
N ALA A 320 -15.61 -0.69 -11.80
CA ALA A 320 -15.11 0.46 -12.53
C ALA A 320 -15.43 0.34 -14.01
N GLY A 321 -15.29 1.44 -14.73
CA GLY A 321 -15.30 1.45 -16.19
C GLY A 321 -14.12 0.69 -16.81
N ARG A 322 -14.10 0.64 -18.15
CA ARG A 322 -13.00 0.01 -18.91
C ARG A 322 -11.85 0.97 -19.27
N ARG A 323 -12.03 2.27 -19.03
CA ARG A 323 -11.22 3.33 -19.68
C ARG A 323 -10.88 4.51 -18.79
N THR A 324 -11.48 4.60 -17.63
CA THR A 324 -11.36 5.72 -16.71
C THR A 324 -10.59 5.26 -15.48
N GLU A 325 -9.64 6.08 -15.04
CA GLU A 325 -8.97 5.87 -13.76
C GLU A 325 -9.97 6.17 -12.66
N GLU A 326 -10.23 5.19 -11.81
CA GLU A 326 -11.30 5.23 -10.81
C GLU A 326 -10.84 4.55 -9.52
N LEU A 327 -11.25 5.11 -8.39
CA LEU A 327 -11.14 4.49 -7.07
C LEU A 327 -12.52 3.95 -6.67
N LEU A 328 -12.62 2.63 -6.52
CA LEU A 328 -13.82 2.00 -5.98
C LEU A 328 -13.71 1.87 -4.47
N ARG A 329 -14.66 2.45 -3.74
CA ARG A 329 -14.85 2.20 -2.31
C ARG A 329 -16.08 1.32 -2.13
N VAL A 330 -15.91 0.18 -1.48
CA VAL A 330 -16.97 -0.82 -1.29
C VAL A 330 -17.01 -1.23 0.18
N GLU A 331 -18.21 -1.30 0.74
CA GLU A 331 -18.45 -1.83 2.07
C GLU A 331 -18.82 -3.31 1.95
N ILE A 332 -18.06 -4.17 2.63
CA ILE A 332 -18.27 -5.62 2.64
C ILE A 332 -18.78 -6.02 4.02
N PRO A 333 -19.98 -6.62 4.14
CA PRO A 333 -20.51 -7.04 5.42
C PRO A 333 -19.62 -8.10 6.08
N ASP A 334 -19.26 -7.88 7.34
CA ASP A 334 -18.56 -8.88 8.16
C ASP A 334 -19.57 -9.68 9.00
N HIS A 335 -20.03 -10.80 8.44
CA HIS A 335 -21.06 -11.62 9.06
C HIS A 335 -20.59 -12.40 10.31
N GLU A 336 -19.29 -12.44 10.59
CA GLU A 336 -18.74 -13.16 11.75
C GLU A 336 -18.66 -12.28 13.00
N ARG A 337 -18.39 -10.96 12.85
CA ARG A 337 -18.37 -10.00 13.98
C ARG A 337 -19.75 -9.69 14.57
N VAL A 338 -20.81 -9.71 13.75
CA VAL A 338 -22.18 -9.42 14.21
C VAL A 338 -22.69 -10.48 15.19
N ALA A 339 -22.21 -11.73 15.09
CA ALA A 339 -22.63 -12.81 15.99
C ALA A 339 -22.02 -12.72 17.40
N THR A 340 -20.90 -11.99 17.56
CA THR A 340 -20.23 -11.82 18.87
C THR A 340 -20.70 -10.58 19.65
N GLU A 341 -21.38 -9.63 19.01
CA GLU A 341 -21.93 -8.44 19.69
C GLU A 341 -23.36 -8.66 20.26
N GLU A 342 -24.04 -9.75 19.88
CA GLU A 342 -25.39 -10.10 20.36
C GLU A 342 -25.41 -11.14 21.52
N GLN A 343 -24.27 -11.41 22.19
CA GLN A 343 -24.19 -12.32 23.35
C GLN A 343 -23.86 -11.63 24.68
#